data_AF-A0A0E9MSG8-F1
#
_entry.id   AF-A0A0E9MSG8-F1
#
_cell.length_a   1.000
_cell.length_b   1.000
_cell.length_c   1.000
_cell.angle_alpha   90.00
_cell.angle_beta   90.00
_cell.angle_gamma   90.00
#
_symmetry.space_group_name_H-M   'P 1'
#
loop_
_entity.id
_entity.type
_entity.pdbx_description
1 polymer ?
#
loop_
_entity_poly.entity_id
_entity_poly.type
_entity_poly.pdbx_seq_one_letter_code
_entity_poly.pdbx_strand_id
1 'polypeptide(L)' 'MLHALALGGRIGHRRHPQTGKIVAVDCFTREGFVLADCTTGVFRRLKRRRLIASQGGQPYRISRDGLAAVRPQLDQR' A
#
# COMPACT_ATOMS: atom_id res chain seq x y z
N MET A 1 1.50 8.59 1.16
CA MET A 1 1.42 7.23 0.57
C MET A 1 0.01 6.63 0.53
N LEU A 2 -0.72 6.48 1.65
CA LEU A 2 -2.07 5.87 1.63
C LEU A 2 -3.05 6.64 0.72
N HIS A 3 -2.95 7.97 0.70
CA HIS A 3 -3.71 8.84 -0.21
C HIS A 3 -3.43 8.53 -1.70
N ALA A 4 -2.19 8.25 -2.07
CA ALA A 4 -1.86 7.87 -3.45
C ALA A 4 -2.49 6.52 -3.85
N LEU A 5 -2.59 5.57 -2.92
CA LEU A 5 -3.31 4.31 -3.15
C LEU A 5 -4.82 4.54 -3.29
N ALA A 6 -5.38 5.48 -2.54
CA ALA A 6 -6.80 5.88 -2.66
C ALA A 6 -7.12 6.49 -4.04
N LEU A 7 -6.17 7.22 -4.64
CA LEU A 7 -6.30 7.80 -5.98
C LEU A 7 -6.06 6.79 -7.13
N GLY A 8 -5.90 5.50 -6.82
CA GLY A 8 -5.70 4.43 -7.80
C GLY A 8 -4.26 3.91 -7.89
N GLY A 9 -3.40 4.26 -6.94
CA GLY A 9 -2.06 3.71 -6.83
C GLY A 9 -2.02 2.23 -6.40
N ARG A 10 -0.83 1.63 -6.49
CA ARG A 10 -0.56 0.23 -6.14
C ARG A 10 0.80 0.06 -5.49
N ILE A 11 0.98 -0.99 -4.70
CA ILE A 11 2.27 -1.39 -4.15
C ILE A 11 2.73 -2.67 -4.84
N GLY A 12 3.79 -2.54 -5.63
CA GLY A 12 4.58 -3.67 -6.11
C GLY A 12 5.42 -4.24 -4.98
N HIS A 13 5.66 -5.55 -4.99
CA HIS A 13 6.51 -6.20 -4.01
C HIS A 13 7.43 -7.20 -4.69
N ARG A 14 8.68 -7.28 -4.22
CA ARG A 14 9.63 -8.31 -4.62
C ARG A 14 9.79 -9.31 -3.51
N ARG A 15 9.72 -10.59 -3.86
CA ARG A 15 9.90 -11.71 -2.94
C ARG A 15 11.28 -12.30 -3.12
N HIS A 16 11.87 -12.72 -2.01
CA HIS A 16 13.08 -13.53 -2.05
C HIS A 16 12.76 -14.88 -2.72
N PRO A 17 13.52 -15.32 -3.73
CA PRO A 17 13.22 -16.51 -4.51
C PRO A 17 13.19 -17.79 -3.66
N GLN A 18 14.03 -17.88 -2.62
CA GLN A 18 14.12 -19.08 -1.78
C GLN A 18 13.19 -19.07 -0.56
N THR A 19 12.84 -17.88 -0.02
CA THR A 19 12.11 -17.80 1.26
C THR A 19 10.68 -17.27 1.10
N GLY A 20 10.32 -16.76 -0.08
CA GLY A 20 9.03 -16.15 -0.36
C GLY A 20 8.73 -14.85 0.40
N LYS A 21 9.67 -14.39 1.24
CA LYS A 21 9.54 -13.17 2.06
C LYS A 21 9.62 -11.93 1.19
N ILE A 22 8.81 -10.92 1.49
CA ILE A 22 8.88 -9.62 0.82
C ILE A 22 10.15 -8.89 1.29
N VAL A 23 11.05 -8.62 0.34
CA VAL A 23 12.34 -7.95 0.59
C VAL A 23 12.36 -6.50 0.15
N ALA A 24 11.53 -6.14 -0.84
CA ALA A 24 11.39 -4.78 -1.31
C ALA A 24 9.94 -4.48 -1.70
N VAL A 25 9.58 -3.21 -1.62
CA VAL A 25 8.27 -2.69 -1.98
C VAL A 25 8.44 -1.38 -2.72
N ASP A 26 7.61 -1.16 -3.73
CA ASP A 26 7.62 0.04 -4.56
C ASP A 26 6.17 0.52 -4.68
N CYS A 27 5.91 1.77 -4.32
CA CYS A 27 4.57 2.34 -4.37
C CYS A 27 4.43 3.19 -5.62
N PHE A 28 3.49 2.82 -6.46
CA PHE A 28 3.19 3.51 -7.71
C PHE A 28 1.95 4.37 -7.55
N THR A 29 1.98 5.60 -8.06
CA THR A 29 0.79 6.41 -8.28
C THR A 29 -0.05 5.85 -9.43
N ARG A 30 -1.25 6.41 -9.66
CA ARG A 30 -2.08 6.07 -10.81
C ARG A 30 -1.36 6.28 -12.15
N GLU A 31 -0.47 7.27 -12.21
CA GLU A 31 0.32 7.64 -13.39
C GLU A 31 1.62 6.82 -13.53
N GLY A 32 1.95 5.96 -12.56
CA GLY A 32 3.11 5.08 -12.61
C GLY A 32 4.38 5.62 -11.96
N PHE A 33 4.34 6.79 -11.30
CA PHE A 33 5.48 7.32 -10.56
C PHE A 33 5.73 6.53 -9.27
N VAL A 34 7.00 6.29 -8.95
CA VAL A 34 7.42 5.64 -7.70
C VAL A 34 7.53 6.68 -6.59
N LEU A 35 6.88 6.41 -5.46
CA LEU A 35 7.00 7.24 -4.25
C LEU A 35 8.24 6.84 -3.45
N ALA A 36 9.17 7.78 -3.27
CA ALA A 36 10.42 7.57 -2.53
C ALA A 36 10.20 7.15 -1.06
N ASP A 37 9.12 7.61 -0.43
CA ASP A 37 8.82 7.30 0.98
C ASP A 37 8.23 5.89 1.20
N CYS A 38 8.13 5.06 0.15
CA CYS A 38 7.59 3.71 0.25
C CYS A 38 8.62 2.72 0.80
N THR A 39 8.65 2.57 2.12
CA THR A 39 9.54 1.60 2.78
C THR A 39 8.82 0.31 3.18
N THR A 40 9.59 -0.77 3.37
CA THR A 40 9.06 -2.05 3.88
C THR A 40 8.42 -1.90 5.26
N GLY A 41 8.90 -0.96 6.09
CA GLY A 41 8.32 -0.63 7.39
C GLY A 41 6.92 -0.03 7.27
N VAL A 42 6.73 0.94 6.38
CA VAL A 42 5.41 1.54 6.11
C VAL A 42 4.46 0.50 5.52
N PHE A 43 4.93 -0.31 4.56
CA PHE A 43 4.15 -1.42 4.00
C PHE A 43 3.66 -2.40 5.08
N ARG A 44 4.56 -2.84 5.97
CA ARG A 44 4.19 -3.75 7.09
C ARG A 44 3.16 -3.11 8.02
N ARG A 45 3.27 -1.81 8.29
CA ARG A 45 2.31 -1.07 9.13
C ARG A 45 0.92 -1.02 8.47
N LEU A 46 0.84 -0.70 7.18
CA LEU A 46 -0.43 -0.70 6.44
C LEU A 46 -1.05 -2.09 6.38
N LYS A 47 -0.24 -3.12 6.11
CA LYS A 47 -0.70 -4.51 6.06
C LYS A 47 -1.23 -4.98 7.41
N ARG A 48 -0.52 -4.69 8.52
CA ARG A 48 -0.96 -5.05 9.88
C ARG A 48 -2.30 -4.41 10.24
N ARG A 49 -2.51 -3.17 9.81
CA ARG A 49 -3.77 -2.42 9.99
C ARG A 49 -4.85 -2.79 8.95
N ARG A 50 -4.59 -3.76 8.07
CA ARG A 50 -5.50 -4.19 6.99
C ARG A 50 -5.90 -3.07 6.02
N LEU A 51 -5.13 -1.98 5.93
CA LEU A 51 -5.41 -0.82 5.06
C LEU A 51 -5.06 -1.07 3.59
N ILE A 52 -4.32 -2.16 3.33
CA ILE A 52 -3.97 -2.63 1.99
C ILE A 52 -4.21 -4.13 1.90
N ALA A 53 -4.54 -4.60 0.70
CA ALA A 53 -4.75 -6.01 0.41
C ALA A 53 -4.20 -6.39 -0.97
N SER A 54 -3.76 -7.63 -1.10
CA SER A 54 -3.43 -8.27 -2.38
C SER A 54 -4.49 -9.34 -2.65
N GLN A 55 -4.89 -9.51 -3.92
CA GLN A 55 -5.86 -10.51 -4.36
C GLN A 55 -5.26 -11.27 -5.54
N GLY A 56 -5.31 -12.61 -5.53
CA GLY A 56 -4.83 -13.44 -6.63
C GLY A 56 -3.36 -13.20 -7.04
N GLY A 57 -2.48 -12.88 -6.09
CA GLY A 57 -1.06 -12.58 -6.37
C GLY A 57 -0.79 -11.20 -6.97
N GLN A 58 -1.83 -10.38 -7.21
CA GLN A 58 -1.70 -9.04 -7.76
C GLN A 58 -1.00 -8.07 -6.78
N PRO A 59 -0.47 -6.93 -7.28
CA PRO A 59 0.05 -5.85 -6.44
C PRO A 59 -0.93 -5.44 -5.35
N TYR A 60 -0.42 -5.03 -4.18
CA TYR A 60 -1.29 -4.59 -3.10
C TYR A 60 -1.97 -3.28 -3.48
N ARG A 61 -3.27 -3.17 -3.20
CA ARG A 61 -4.06 -1.95 -3.37
C ARG A 61 -4.68 -1.55 -2.04
N ILE A 62 -5.22 -0.34 -1.98
CA ILE A 62 -5.99 0.11 -0.82
C ILE A 62 -7.18 -0.82 -0.59
N SER A 63 -7.44 -1.17 0.67
CA SER A 63 -8.63 -1.93 1.07
C SER A 63 -9.80 -0.99 1.35
N ARG A 64 -10.99 -1.55 1.66
CA ARG A 64 -12.13 -0.75 2.13
C ARG A 64 -11.80 0.01 3.43
N ASP A 65 -11.19 -0.66 4.40
CA ASP A 65 -10.74 -0.04 5.66
C ASP A 65 -9.67 1.03 5.41
N GLY A 66 -8.79 0.80 4.43
CA GLY A 66 -7.81 1.77 3.98
C GLY A 66 -8.44 3.03 3.40
N LEU A 67 -9.46 2.87 2.54
CA LEU A 67 -10.21 4.00 1.97
C LEU A 67 -10.94 4.78 3.06
N ALA A 68 -11.59 4.09 4.01
CA ALA A 68 -12.21 4.72 5.16
C ALA A 68 -11.17 5.47 6.01
N ALA A 69 -9.96 4.92 6.22
CA ALA A 69 -8.91 5.63 6.94
C ALA A 69 -8.35 6.87 6.22
N VAL A 70 -8.58 7.01 4.91
CA VAL A 70 -8.25 8.23 4.13
C VAL A 70 -9.38 9.27 4.23
N ARG A 71 -10.61 8.85 4.53
CA ARG A 71 -11.78 9.70 4.76
C ARG A 71 -12.37 9.38 6.15
N PRO A 72 -11.84 9.93 7.26
CA PRO A 72 -12.36 11.21 7.75
C PRO A 72 -11.36 12.01 8.63
N GLN A 73 -10.89 13.16 8.15
CA GLN A 73 -10.47 14.29 9.00
C GLN A 73 -11.24 15.56 8.61
N LEU A 74 -12.52 15.41 8.25
CA LEU A 74 -13.45 16.54 8.20
C LEU A 74 -14.27 16.67 9.51
N ASP A 75 -14.15 15.68 10.40
CA ASP A 75 -14.84 15.60 11.69
C ASP A 75 -13.81 15.35 12.81
N GLN A 76 -12.87 16.29 12.96
CA GLN A 76 -12.05 16.44 14.17
C GLN A 76 -12.22 17.88 14.67
N ARG A 77 -13.39 18.18 15.23
CA ARG A 77 -13.62 19.33 16.11
C ARG A 77 -14.77 19.01 17.04
#